data_AF-A0A4R8XX04-F1
#
_entry.id   AF-A0A4R8XX04-F1
#
_cell.length_a   1.000
_cell.length_b   1.000
_cell.length_c   1.000
_cell.angle_alpha   90.00
_cell.angle_beta   90.00
_cell.angle_gamma   90.00
#
_symmetry.space_group_name_H-M   'P 1'
#
loop_
_entity.id
_entity.type
_entity.pdbx_description
1 polymer ?
#
loop_
_entity_poly.entity_id
_entity_poly.type
_entity_poly.pdbx_seq_one_letter_code
_entity_poly.pdbx_strand_id
1 'polypeptide(L)'
;MPRSRVRTLHTTDCRGCGAPFPHHSRSKAYCSTSCRALYIYAQSKRCLGCKADESQLVVYTSIQVKLDEEERALDFAAAHLACRRKMVDELGPPRICDCKFCTTEAGLPPAISPYSKSSPSKMTRSGNYRKLGPAVYERDGWTCQICFLRILPDVHPSDDLYPNLDHIVGVEDGGDDSIDNLRATHRWCNIMRHGSPYMSDDNTIGGIAIARFSNRLDTLLD
;
A
#
# COMPACT_ATOMS: atom_id res chain seq x y z
N MET A 1 -41.54 12.61 4.64
CA MET A 1 -41.45 11.73 3.45
C MET A 1 -40.01 11.24 3.30
N PRO A 2 -39.61 10.07 3.84
CA PRO A 2 -38.27 9.57 3.61
C PRO A 2 -38.18 9.07 2.16
N ARG A 3 -37.39 9.76 1.32
CA ARG A 3 -37.04 9.28 -0.02
C ARG A 3 -36.06 8.12 0.12
N SER A 4 -36.58 6.93 0.37
CA SER A 4 -35.88 5.68 0.08
C SER A 4 -35.75 5.56 -1.43
N ARG A 5 -34.69 6.16 -2.01
CA ARG A 5 -34.31 5.84 -3.39
C ARG A 5 -33.62 4.48 -3.34
N VAL A 6 -34.37 3.42 -3.64
CA VAL A 6 -33.82 2.11 -3.96
C VAL A 6 -32.75 2.34 -5.03
N ARG A 7 -31.47 2.15 -4.66
CA ARG A 7 -30.37 2.33 -5.58
C ARG A 7 -30.39 1.18 -6.58
N THR A 8 -30.24 1.47 -7.86
CA THR A 8 -30.15 0.44 -8.90
C THR A 8 -29.02 -0.54 -8.55
N LEU A 9 -29.31 -1.83 -8.70
CA LEU A 9 -28.33 -2.90 -8.56
C LEU A 9 -27.69 -3.13 -9.94
N HIS A 10 -26.37 -3.06 -10.01
CA HIS A 10 -25.58 -3.36 -11.19
C HIS A 10 -24.93 -4.72 -11.00
N THR A 11 -24.72 -5.48 -12.08
CA THR A 11 -23.94 -6.72 -12.06
C THR A 11 -22.67 -6.51 -12.87
N THR A 12 -21.52 -6.83 -12.30
CA THR A 12 -20.22 -6.81 -13.01
C THR A 12 -19.43 -8.07 -12.67
N ASP A 13 -18.51 -8.45 -13.55
CA ASP A 13 -17.60 -9.55 -13.29
C ASP A 13 -16.49 -9.09 -12.33
N CYS A 14 -16.28 -9.85 -11.27
CA CYS A 14 -15.22 -9.58 -10.32
C CYS A 14 -13.85 -9.76 -10.99
N ARG A 15 -12.98 -8.75 -10.95
CA ARG A 15 -11.60 -8.90 -11.49
C ARG A 15 -10.78 -9.97 -10.75
N GLY A 16 -11.10 -10.23 -9.48
CA GLY A 16 -10.45 -11.26 -8.67
C GLY A 16 -10.83 -12.67 -9.05
N CYS A 17 -12.09 -13.08 -8.84
CA CYS A 17 -12.52 -14.45 -9.12
C CYS A 17 -13.19 -14.62 -10.48
N GLY A 18 -13.48 -13.55 -11.22
CA GLY A 18 -14.22 -13.62 -12.48
C GLY A 18 -15.67 -14.08 -12.34
N ALA A 19 -16.23 -14.13 -11.13
CA ALA A 19 -17.64 -14.42 -10.94
C ALA A 19 -18.46 -13.12 -11.07
N PRO A 20 -19.65 -13.17 -11.69
CA PRO A 20 -20.56 -12.04 -11.70
C PRO A 20 -21.07 -11.78 -10.28
N PHE A 21 -21.12 -10.52 -9.87
CA PHE A 21 -21.67 -10.15 -8.58
C PHE A 21 -22.50 -8.86 -8.68
N PRO A 22 -23.62 -8.76 -7.96
CA PRO A 22 -24.41 -7.55 -7.95
C PRO A 22 -23.86 -6.52 -6.93
N HIS A 23 -24.03 -5.22 -7.19
CA HIS A 23 -23.57 -4.12 -6.33
C HIS A 23 -24.23 -2.78 -6.69
N HIS A 24 -24.16 -1.78 -5.81
CA HIS A 24 -24.73 -0.44 -6.08
C HIS A 24 -23.74 0.60 -6.64
N SER A 25 -22.43 0.28 -6.68
CA SER A 25 -21.40 1.24 -7.12
C SER A 25 -20.79 0.85 -8.45
N ARG A 26 -20.97 1.63 -9.52
CA ARG A 26 -20.39 1.34 -10.84
C ARG A 26 -18.86 1.22 -10.87
N SER A 27 -18.17 1.75 -9.87
CA SER A 27 -16.71 1.63 -9.73
C SER A 27 -16.25 0.38 -8.97
N LYS A 28 -17.17 -0.44 -8.44
CA LYS A 28 -16.80 -1.65 -7.69
C LYS A 28 -16.29 -2.72 -8.67
N ALA A 29 -15.03 -3.09 -8.54
CA ALA A 29 -14.38 -4.08 -9.40
C ALA A 29 -14.22 -5.48 -8.76
N TYR A 30 -14.52 -5.60 -7.46
CA TYR A 30 -14.32 -6.82 -6.69
C TYR A 30 -15.52 -7.17 -5.82
N CYS A 31 -15.88 -8.45 -5.79
CA CYS A 31 -16.96 -8.98 -4.93
C CYS A 31 -16.56 -9.06 -3.45
N SER A 32 -15.26 -9.09 -3.11
CA SER A 32 -14.76 -8.93 -1.74
C SER A 32 -13.37 -8.30 -1.67
N THR A 33 -13.01 -7.91 -0.45
CA THR A 33 -11.62 -7.71 -0.01
C THR A 33 -10.74 -8.92 -0.30
N SER A 34 -11.22 -10.16 -0.09
CA SER A 34 -10.45 -11.38 -0.40
C SER A 34 -10.16 -11.50 -1.89
N CYS A 35 -11.16 -11.29 -2.76
CA CYS A 35 -10.95 -11.30 -4.21
C CYS A 35 -10.04 -10.16 -4.68
N ARG A 36 -10.13 -8.98 -4.05
CA ARG A 36 -9.19 -7.87 -4.28
C ARG A 36 -7.76 -8.30 -3.92
N ALA A 37 -7.57 -8.93 -2.76
CA ALA A 37 -6.27 -9.42 -2.33
C ALA A 37 -5.73 -10.49 -3.29
N LEU A 38 -6.54 -11.51 -3.62
CA LEU A 38 -6.17 -12.57 -4.57
C LEU A 38 -5.73 -11.99 -5.92
N TYR A 39 -6.42 -10.96 -6.42
CA TYR A 39 -6.04 -10.28 -7.65
C TYR A 39 -4.72 -9.51 -7.51
N ILE A 40 -4.56 -8.71 -6.44
CA ILE A 40 -3.34 -7.94 -6.20
C ILE A 40 -2.14 -8.87 -6.08
N TYR A 41 -2.28 -9.99 -5.38
CA TYR A 41 -1.24 -11.01 -5.29
C TYR A 41 -0.87 -11.54 -6.69
N ALA A 42 -1.87 -11.92 -7.49
CA ALA A 42 -1.61 -12.39 -8.84
C ALA A 42 -0.97 -11.30 -9.72
N GLN A 43 -1.41 -10.04 -9.61
CA GLN A 43 -0.78 -8.90 -10.29
C GLN A 43 0.68 -8.69 -9.81
N SER A 44 1.00 -9.00 -8.56
CA SER A 44 2.38 -9.02 -8.07
C SER A 44 3.19 -10.23 -8.56
N LYS A 45 2.65 -11.01 -9.50
CA LYS A 45 3.20 -12.26 -10.03
C LYS A 45 3.29 -13.38 -8.97
N ARG A 46 2.37 -13.39 -7.99
CA ARG A 46 2.31 -14.39 -6.90
C ARG A 46 0.90 -14.96 -6.75
N CYS A 47 0.70 -16.25 -7.02
CA CYS A 47 -0.62 -16.87 -6.93
C CYS A 47 -0.84 -17.52 -5.54
N LEU A 48 -1.85 -17.07 -4.79
CA LEU A 48 -2.19 -17.69 -3.50
C LEU A 48 -2.79 -19.10 -3.61
N GLY A 49 -3.40 -19.43 -4.76
CA GLY A 49 -4.04 -20.72 -5.00
C GLY A 49 -3.05 -21.83 -5.32
N CYS A 50 -2.27 -21.67 -6.40
CA CYS A 50 -1.28 -22.68 -6.83
C CYS A 50 0.14 -22.44 -6.30
N LYS A 51 0.38 -21.34 -5.58
CA LYS A 51 1.70 -20.94 -5.06
C LYS A 51 2.76 -20.61 -6.13
N ALA A 52 2.37 -20.45 -7.40
CA ALA A 52 3.27 -19.94 -8.43
C ALA A 52 3.77 -18.53 -8.06
N ASP A 53 5.06 -18.28 -8.28
CA ASP A 53 5.74 -17.04 -7.94
C ASP A 53 6.75 -16.70 -9.04
N GLU A 54 6.43 -15.70 -9.86
CA GLU A 54 7.30 -15.13 -10.89
C GLU A 54 7.76 -13.72 -10.49
N SER A 55 7.67 -13.38 -9.20
CA SER A 55 8.19 -12.11 -8.70
C SER A 55 9.71 -12.13 -8.77
N GLN A 56 10.24 -11.47 -9.81
CA GLN A 56 11.65 -11.13 -9.89
C GLN A 56 11.83 -9.69 -9.41
N LEU A 57 12.97 -9.42 -8.77
CA LEU A 57 13.44 -8.06 -8.50
C LEU A 57 13.76 -7.40 -9.84
N VAL A 58 12.90 -6.48 -10.28
CA VAL A 58 13.11 -5.72 -11.52
C VAL A 58 13.44 -4.28 -11.16
N VAL A 59 14.62 -3.82 -11.60
CA VAL A 59 14.98 -2.40 -11.56
C VAL A 59 14.46 -1.76 -12.84
N TYR A 60 13.48 -0.87 -12.72
CA TYR A 60 12.92 -0.16 -13.86
C TYR A 60 13.88 0.93 -14.34
N THR A 61 14.59 0.66 -15.44
CA THR A 61 15.51 1.63 -16.07
C THR A 61 14.83 2.52 -17.10
N SER A 62 13.61 2.17 -17.56
CA SER A 62 12.82 2.97 -18.50
C SER A 62 11.32 2.79 -18.30
N ILE A 63 10.51 3.72 -18.86
CA ILE A 63 9.05 3.64 -18.84
C ILE A 63 8.55 2.42 -19.61
N GLN A 64 9.20 2.05 -20.73
CA GLN A 64 8.82 0.89 -21.51
C GLN A 64 8.95 -0.40 -20.68
N VAL A 65 10.07 -0.56 -19.97
CA VAL A 65 10.29 -1.71 -19.07
C VAL A 65 9.21 -1.78 -17.99
N LYS A 66 8.76 -0.63 -17.47
CA LYS A 66 7.65 -0.59 -16.51
C LYS A 66 6.33 -1.06 -17.14
N LEU A 67 5.99 -0.57 -18.33
CA LEU A 67 4.75 -0.94 -19.02
C LEU A 67 4.74 -2.43 -19.38
N ASP A 68 5.85 -2.95 -19.89
CA ASP A 68 5.99 -4.37 -20.24
C ASP A 68 5.82 -5.25 -18.98
N GLU A 69 6.41 -4.85 -17.85
CA GLU A 69 6.22 -5.55 -16.58
C GLU A 69 4.79 -5.47 -16.04
N GLU A 70 4.10 -4.34 -16.24
CA GLU A 70 2.68 -4.19 -15.91
C GLU A 70 1.80 -5.09 -16.79
N GLU A 71 2.11 -5.23 -18.08
CA GLU A 71 1.41 -6.14 -19.00
C GLU A 71 1.63 -7.60 -18.59
N ARG A 72 2.88 -8.01 -18.34
CA ARG A 72 3.20 -9.37 -17.85
C ARG A 72 2.49 -9.70 -16.53
N ALA A 73 2.40 -8.73 -15.62
CA ALA A 73 1.66 -8.87 -14.37
C ALA A 73 0.15 -9.11 -14.62
N LEU A 74 -0.44 -8.43 -15.59
CA LEU A 74 -1.83 -8.64 -16.00
C LEU A 74 -2.02 -10.01 -16.64
N ASP A 75 -1.10 -10.44 -17.50
CA ASP A 75 -1.11 -11.77 -18.13
C ASP A 75 -1.02 -12.89 -17.09
N PHE A 76 -0.10 -12.77 -16.13
CA PHE A 76 0.01 -13.70 -15.01
C PHE A 76 -1.29 -13.76 -14.21
N ALA A 77 -1.89 -12.59 -13.92
CA ALA A 77 -3.17 -12.53 -13.25
C ALA A 77 -4.27 -13.19 -14.10
N ALA A 78 -4.32 -12.99 -15.40
CA ALA A 78 -5.30 -13.64 -16.27
C ALA A 78 -5.14 -15.17 -16.27
N ALA A 79 -3.91 -15.68 -16.43
CA ALA A 79 -3.59 -17.10 -16.43
C ALA A 79 -4.02 -17.80 -15.13
N HIS A 80 -3.94 -17.10 -14.00
CA HIS A 80 -4.27 -17.64 -12.68
C HIS A 80 -5.73 -17.44 -12.24
N LEU A 81 -6.64 -17.03 -13.14
CA LEU A 81 -8.05 -16.83 -12.81
C LEU A 81 -8.71 -18.11 -12.26
N ALA A 82 -8.42 -19.27 -12.85
CA ALA A 82 -8.97 -20.55 -12.40
C ALA A 82 -8.53 -20.90 -10.97
N CYS A 83 -7.26 -20.63 -10.62
CA CYS A 83 -6.75 -20.82 -9.26
C CYS A 83 -7.50 -19.97 -8.24
N ARG A 84 -7.81 -18.72 -8.59
CA ARG A 84 -8.56 -17.80 -7.73
C ARG A 84 -10.04 -18.18 -7.62
N ARG A 85 -10.64 -18.70 -8.69
CA ARG A 85 -12.01 -19.26 -8.68
C ARG A 85 -12.13 -20.41 -7.69
N LYS A 86 -11.26 -21.41 -7.85
CA LYS A 86 -11.24 -22.59 -6.98
C LYS A 86 -11.14 -22.22 -5.49
N MET A 87 -10.25 -21.29 -5.15
CA MET A 87 -10.14 -20.78 -3.77
C MET A 87 -11.42 -20.13 -3.25
N VAL A 88 -12.16 -19.42 -4.10
CA VAL A 88 -13.43 -18.78 -3.71
C VAL A 88 -14.55 -19.80 -3.60
N ASP A 89 -14.57 -20.82 -4.46
CA ASP A 89 -15.53 -21.92 -4.37
C ASP A 89 -15.35 -22.70 -3.05
N GLU A 90 -14.10 -22.90 -2.61
CA GLU A 90 -13.77 -23.57 -1.34
C GLU A 90 -14.08 -22.69 -0.10
N LEU A 91 -13.82 -21.39 -0.17
CA LEU A 91 -14.02 -20.46 0.95
C LEU A 91 -15.46 -19.90 1.04
N GLY A 92 -16.28 -20.14 0.01
CA GLY A 92 -17.63 -19.62 -0.15
C GLY A 92 -17.67 -18.24 -0.82
N PRO A 93 -18.78 -17.94 -1.53
CA PRO A 93 -18.91 -16.70 -2.28
C PRO A 93 -18.89 -15.47 -1.35
N PRO A 94 -18.11 -14.43 -1.68
CA PRO A 94 -18.00 -13.23 -0.85
C PRO A 94 -19.24 -12.32 -0.86
N ARG A 95 -19.26 -11.36 0.10
CA ARG A 95 -20.39 -10.43 0.36
C ARG A 95 -20.95 -9.84 -0.93
N ILE A 96 -22.24 -10.08 -1.14
CA ILE A 96 -23.00 -9.56 -2.27
C ILE A 96 -23.17 -8.02 -2.14
N CYS A 97 -23.29 -7.48 -0.93
CA CYS A 97 -23.29 -6.02 -0.67
C CYS A 97 -23.06 -5.72 0.82
N ASP A 98 -22.28 -4.70 1.15
CA ASP A 98 -21.94 -4.28 2.52
C ASP A 98 -22.65 -2.99 2.97
N CYS A 99 -23.63 -2.50 2.19
CA CYS A 99 -24.37 -1.30 2.54
C CYS A 99 -25.38 -1.54 3.68
N LYS A 100 -25.70 -0.47 4.42
CA LYS A 100 -26.63 -0.50 5.55
C LYS A 100 -27.99 -1.10 5.17
N PHE A 101 -28.52 -0.78 3.99
CA PHE A 101 -29.79 -1.29 3.49
C PHE A 101 -29.79 -2.81 3.26
N CYS A 102 -28.79 -3.34 2.54
CA CYS A 102 -28.69 -4.78 2.25
C CYS A 102 -28.38 -5.63 3.49
N THR A 103 -27.75 -5.05 4.51
CA THR A 103 -27.40 -5.75 5.76
C THR A 103 -28.55 -5.78 6.76
N THR A 104 -29.56 -4.89 6.65
CA THR A 104 -30.69 -4.81 7.60
C THR A 104 -32.02 -5.33 7.05
N GLU A 105 -32.29 -5.21 5.75
CA GLU A 105 -33.64 -5.44 5.21
C GLU A 105 -33.78 -6.62 4.23
N ALA A 106 -32.67 -7.21 3.74
CA ALA A 106 -32.71 -8.21 2.67
C ALA A 106 -32.51 -9.67 3.11
N GLY A 107 -32.37 -9.96 4.41
CA GLY A 107 -32.21 -11.33 4.93
C GLY A 107 -30.95 -12.07 4.45
N LEU A 108 -29.95 -11.34 3.94
CA LEU A 108 -28.70 -11.94 3.46
C LEU A 108 -27.82 -12.38 4.64
N PRO A 109 -27.15 -13.54 4.55
CA PRO A 109 -26.31 -14.04 5.62
C PRO A 109 -25.16 -13.07 5.96
N PRO A 110 -24.75 -12.99 7.24
CA PRO A 110 -23.68 -12.12 7.67
C PRO A 110 -22.40 -12.58 7.02
N ALA A 111 -21.73 -11.67 6.34
CA ALA A 111 -20.58 -12.11 5.59
C ALA A 111 -19.37 -12.45 6.48
N ILE A 112 -18.69 -13.50 6.06
CA ILE A 112 -17.43 -13.96 6.62
C ILE A 112 -16.36 -12.94 6.20
N SER A 113 -15.81 -12.21 7.18
CA SER A 113 -14.58 -11.44 6.97
C SER A 113 -13.44 -12.34 7.42
N PRO A 114 -12.43 -12.65 6.58
CA PRO A 114 -11.20 -13.25 7.09
C PRO A 114 -10.44 -12.29 8.02
N TYR A 115 -10.78 -10.99 7.97
CA TYR A 115 -10.32 -9.99 8.93
C TYR A 115 -11.41 -9.72 9.95
N SER A 116 -11.25 -10.20 11.19
CA SER A 116 -11.99 -9.62 12.31
C SER A 116 -11.84 -8.10 12.25
N LYS A 117 -12.93 -7.36 12.48
CA LYS A 117 -12.88 -5.89 12.65
C LYS A 117 -12.08 -5.47 13.88
N SER A 118 -11.39 -6.39 14.55
CA SER A 118 -10.19 -6.04 15.28
C SER A 118 -9.08 -5.73 14.26
N SER A 119 -9.17 -4.59 13.56
CA SER A 119 -7.95 -3.79 13.52
C SER A 119 -7.52 -3.74 14.99
N PRO A 120 -6.29 -4.16 15.35
CA PRO A 120 -5.76 -3.86 16.68
C PRO A 120 -6.12 -2.40 16.89
N SER A 121 -6.97 -2.14 17.90
CA SER A 121 -7.42 -0.80 18.28
C SER A 121 -6.23 0.08 18.00
N LYS A 122 -6.30 0.97 16.97
CA LYS A 122 -5.18 1.78 16.48
C LYS A 122 -4.27 1.95 17.66
N MET A 123 -3.19 1.15 17.75
CA MET A 123 -2.32 1.23 18.93
C MET A 123 -2.06 2.71 18.99
N THR A 124 -2.42 3.32 20.13
CA THR A 124 -2.38 4.76 20.31
C THR A 124 -0.91 5.13 20.13
N ARG A 125 -0.48 5.28 18.86
CA ARG A 125 0.86 5.64 18.47
C ARG A 125 0.97 6.99 19.11
N SER A 126 1.74 7.04 20.20
CA SER A 126 1.92 8.24 20.97
C SER A 126 2.38 9.25 19.94
N GLY A 127 1.54 10.25 19.62
CA GLY A 127 1.91 11.27 18.64
C GLY A 127 3.06 12.16 19.13
N ASN A 128 3.61 11.85 20.32
CA ASN A 128 4.60 12.64 21.01
C ASN A 128 5.95 12.63 20.30
N TYR A 129 6.34 11.55 19.63
CA TYR A 129 7.62 11.52 18.89
C TYR A 129 7.71 12.62 17.83
N ARG A 130 6.58 13.00 17.21
CA ARG A 130 6.55 14.11 16.23
C ARG A 130 6.97 15.46 16.82
N LYS A 131 6.78 15.66 18.13
CA LYS A 131 7.24 16.88 18.83
C LYS A 131 8.77 16.96 18.90
N LEU A 132 9.46 15.83 18.78
CA LEU A 132 10.92 15.76 18.75
C LEU A 132 11.50 16.08 17.35
N GLY A 133 10.66 16.19 16.31
CA GLY A 133 11.07 16.46 14.93
C GLY A 133 12.10 17.59 14.80
N PRO A 134 11.83 18.80 15.30
CA PRO A 134 12.80 19.90 15.23
C PRO A 134 14.15 19.57 15.85
N ALA A 135 14.17 18.92 17.03
CA ALA A 135 15.41 18.55 17.70
C ALA A 135 16.20 17.48 16.93
N VAL A 136 15.51 16.51 16.33
CA VAL A 136 16.13 15.47 15.49
C VAL A 136 16.68 16.05 14.19
N TYR A 137 15.94 16.94 13.53
CA TYR A 137 16.40 17.59 12.29
C TYR A 137 17.64 18.45 12.53
N GLU A 138 17.69 19.20 13.63
CA GLU A 138 18.88 19.97 14.02
C GLU A 138 20.05 19.07 14.38
N ARG A 139 19.84 18.02 15.18
CA ARG A 139 20.88 17.03 15.54
C ARG A 139 21.50 16.41 14.29
N ASP A 140 20.68 16.07 13.31
CA ASP A 140 21.08 15.42 12.08
C ASP A 140 21.55 16.42 11.00
N GLY A 141 21.68 17.71 11.35
CA GLY A 141 22.17 18.75 10.47
C GLY A 141 21.35 18.90 9.19
N TRP A 142 20.03 18.71 9.28
CA TRP A 142 19.12 18.69 8.13
C TRP A 142 19.58 17.74 7.01
N THR A 143 20.21 16.63 7.38
CA THR A 143 20.70 15.61 6.44
C THR A 143 19.91 14.32 6.63
N CYS A 144 19.44 13.75 5.52
CA CYS A 144 18.72 12.48 5.53
C CYS A 144 19.64 11.34 5.97
N GLN A 145 19.31 10.65 7.05
CA GLN A 145 20.11 9.58 7.62
C GLN A 145 19.97 8.22 6.88
N ILE A 146 19.31 8.21 5.72
CA ILE A 146 19.23 7.06 4.81
C ILE A 146 20.14 7.27 3.60
N CYS A 147 19.99 8.40 2.90
CA CYS A 147 20.74 8.67 1.67
C CYS A 147 21.88 9.67 1.83
N PHE A 148 22.02 10.27 3.02
CA PHE A 148 23.03 11.28 3.35
C PHE A 148 22.98 12.57 2.51
N LEU A 149 21.86 12.80 1.82
CA LEU A 149 21.61 14.03 1.09
C LEU A 149 20.82 15.04 1.93
N ARG A 150 20.96 16.33 1.58
CA ARG A 150 20.31 17.45 2.27
C ARG A 150 18.79 17.37 2.22
N ILE A 151 18.13 17.62 3.35
CA ILE A 151 16.69 17.82 3.50
C ILE A 151 16.36 19.30 3.29
N LEU A 152 15.23 19.58 2.64
CA LEU A 152 14.77 20.95 2.40
C LEU A 152 13.56 21.25 3.31
N PRO A 153 13.69 22.06 4.37
CA PRO A 153 12.57 22.37 5.26
C PRO A 153 11.44 23.16 4.59
N ASP A 154 11.80 24.02 3.64
CA ASP A 154 10.90 25.03 3.09
C ASP A 154 10.12 24.56 1.84
N VAL A 155 10.31 23.32 1.41
CA VAL A 155 9.53 22.76 0.30
C VAL A 155 8.13 22.33 0.75
N HIS A 156 7.25 22.11 -0.22
CA HIS A 156 5.89 21.69 0.07
C HIS A 156 5.87 20.31 0.80
N PRO A 157 4.94 20.05 1.75
CA PRO A 157 4.86 18.76 2.47
C PRO A 157 4.65 17.50 1.63
N SER A 158 4.24 17.67 0.37
CA SER A 158 4.12 16.57 -0.60
C SER A 158 5.39 16.33 -1.41
N ASP A 159 6.38 17.20 -1.30
CA ASP A 159 7.65 17.10 -2.00
C ASP A 159 8.45 15.91 -1.47
N ASP A 160 9.20 15.26 -2.36
CA ASP A 160 10.04 14.13 -2.03
C ASP A 160 11.14 14.50 -1.03
N LEU A 161 11.70 15.72 -1.12
CA LEU A 161 12.78 16.22 -0.26
C LEU A 161 12.30 16.84 1.06
N TYR A 162 10.98 16.82 1.33
CA TYR A 162 10.40 17.36 2.55
C TYR A 162 10.87 16.57 3.79
N PRO A 163 11.14 17.21 4.94
CA PRO A 163 11.53 16.54 6.19
C PRO A 163 10.47 15.54 6.68
N ASN A 164 10.92 14.38 7.12
CA ASN A 164 10.12 13.40 7.81
C ASN A 164 10.92 12.73 8.93
N LEU A 165 10.19 12.22 9.92
CA LEU A 165 10.75 11.62 11.12
C LEU A 165 10.52 10.10 11.08
N ASP A 166 11.60 9.35 11.11
CA ASP A 166 11.61 7.89 10.97
C ASP A 166 12.23 7.24 12.21
N HIS A 167 11.70 6.09 12.62
CA HIS A 167 12.26 5.31 13.71
C HIS A 167 13.38 4.40 13.19
N ILE A 168 14.57 4.43 13.79
CA ILE A 168 15.70 3.57 13.39
C ILE A 168 15.30 2.10 13.55
N VAL A 169 14.87 1.72 14.75
CA VAL A 169 14.19 0.46 15.01
C VAL A 169 12.69 0.71 14.94
N GLY A 170 11.99 -0.01 14.05
CA GLY A 170 10.54 0.12 13.89
C GLY A 170 9.79 -0.17 15.19
N VAL A 171 8.65 0.49 15.41
CA VAL A 171 7.85 0.29 16.63
C VAL A 171 7.35 -1.16 16.73
N GLU A 172 7.04 -1.76 15.59
CA GLU A 172 6.68 -3.18 15.45
C GLU A 172 7.81 -4.14 15.87
N ASP A 173 9.07 -3.71 15.78
CA ASP A 173 10.26 -4.46 16.17
C ASP A 173 10.72 -4.10 17.60
N GLY A 174 9.90 -3.36 18.35
CA GLY A 174 10.19 -2.97 19.73
C GLY A 174 10.91 -1.64 19.89
N GLY A 175 11.04 -0.83 18.83
CA GLY A 175 11.58 0.52 18.90
C GLY A 175 10.72 1.48 19.72
N ASP A 176 11.37 2.38 20.45
CA ASP A 176 10.71 3.40 21.26
C ASP A 176 10.65 4.78 20.56
N ASP A 177 9.98 5.74 21.20
CA ASP A 177 9.87 7.13 20.73
C ASP A 177 11.05 8.01 21.21
N SER A 178 12.17 7.42 21.67
CA SER A 178 13.32 8.18 22.17
C SER A 178 13.98 8.97 21.04
N ILE A 179 14.60 10.10 21.38
CA ILE A 179 15.32 10.92 20.39
C ILE A 179 16.41 10.09 19.68
N ASP A 180 17.05 9.17 20.39
CA ASP A 180 18.12 8.31 19.88
C ASP A 180 17.60 7.27 18.88
N ASN A 181 16.36 6.80 19.04
CA ASN A 181 15.71 5.90 18.07
C ASN A 181 15.02 6.65 16.92
N LEU A 182 15.10 7.98 16.86
CA LEU A 182 14.53 8.77 15.78
C LEU A 182 15.64 9.32 14.87
N ARG A 183 15.34 9.47 13.59
CA ARG A 183 16.25 10.05 12.59
C ARG A 183 15.53 10.91 11.57
N ALA A 184 16.24 11.91 11.05
CA ALA A 184 15.80 12.77 9.97
C ALA A 184 15.85 12.03 8.64
N THR A 185 14.77 12.09 7.87
CA THR A 185 14.68 11.46 6.54
C THR A 185 13.97 12.39 5.55
N HIS A 186 14.20 12.17 4.27
CA HIS A 186 13.29 12.67 3.24
C HIS A 186 11.95 11.94 3.32
N ARG A 187 10.87 12.64 2.98
CA ARG A 187 9.55 12.03 2.81
C ARG A 187 9.59 10.84 1.86
N TRP A 188 10.30 10.96 0.74
CA TRP A 188 10.42 9.87 -0.23
C TRP A 188 11.18 8.66 0.33
N CYS A 189 12.34 8.86 0.95
CA CYS A 189 13.12 7.77 1.54
C CYS A 189 12.32 7.02 2.62
N ASN A 190 11.61 7.77 3.47
CA ASN A 190 10.74 7.20 4.50
C ASN A 190 9.59 6.37 3.89
N ILE A 191 8.93 6.87 2.84
CA ILE A 191 7.88 6.12 2.14
C ILE A 191 8.44 4.84 1.52
N MET A 192 9.62 4.89 0.90
CA MET A 192 10.21 3.70 0.27
C MET A 192 10.53 2.62 1.30
N ARG A 193 11.12 3.01 2.44
CA ARG A 193 11.47 2.10 3.53
C ARG A 193 10.29 1.31 4.08
N HIS A 194 9.13 1.97 4.24
CA HIS A 194 7.93 1.36 4.82
C HIS A 194 6.90 0.87 3.80
N GLY A 195 7.00 1.33 2.55
CA GLY A 195 6.00 1.15 1.51
C GLY A 195 6.25 -0.02 0.56
N SER A 196 7.47 -0.55 0.53
CA SER A 196 7.85 -1.66 -0.36
C SER A 196 8.23 -2.91 0.42
N PRO A 197 7.53 -4.05 0.24
CA PRO A 197 7.94 -5.33 0.84
C PRO A 197 9.26 -5.87 0.27
N TYR A 198 9.84 -5.22 -0.74
CA TYR A 198 11.05 -5.64 -1.44
C TYR A 198 12.22 -4.65 -1.29
N MET A 199 12.02 -3.49 -0.65
CA MET A 199 13.03 -2.44 -0.51
C MET A 199 12.89 -1.78 0.86
N SER A 200 13.44 -2.43 1.89
CA SER A 200 13.44 -1.92 3.27
C SER A 200 14.83 -1.59 3.79
N ASP A 201 15.90 -1.96 3.08
CA ASP A 201 17.26 -1.65 3.50
C ASP A 201 17.67 -0.22 3.09
N ASP A 202 18.27 0.49 4.04
CA ASP A 202 18.63 1.89 3.86
C ASP A 202 19.67 2.10 2.74
N ASN A 203 20.57 1.14 2.53
CA ASN A 203 21.63 1.24 1.52
C ASN A 203 21.06 1.29 0.10
N THR A 204 20.14 0.38 -0.22
CA THR A 204 19.47 0.36 -1.53
C THR A 204 18.65 1.63 -1.75
N ILE A 205 17.89 2.05 -0.74
CA ILE A 205 17.10 3.28 -0.82
C ILE A 205 18.02 4.50 -0.99
N GLY A 206 19.14 4.54 -0.27
CA GLY A 206 20.16 5.57 -0.36
C GLY A 206 20.75 5.69 -1.76
N GLY A 207 21.15 4.58 -2.37
CA GLY A 207 21.67 4.56 -3.74
C GLY A 207 20.67 5.08 -4.77
N ILE A 208 19.40 4.69 -4.66
CA ILE A 208 18.34 5.19 -5.55
C ILE A 208 18.06 6.67 -5.31
N ALA A 209 18.04 7.12 -4.05
CA ALA A 209 17.84 8.51 -3.69
C ALA A 209 18.95 9.40 -4.26
N ILE A 210 20.21 8.96 -4.24
CA ILE A 210 21.32 9.68 -4.86
C ILE A 210 21.05 9.87 -6.35
N ALA A 211 20.80 8.79 -7.10
CA ALA A 211 20.48 8.89 -8.53
C ALA A 211 19.25 9.77 -8.82
N ARG A 212 18.27 9.80 -7.91
CA ARG A 212 17.03 10.57 -8.05
C ARG A 212 17.21 12.06 -7.76
N PHE A 213 18.01 12.42 -6.76
CA PHE A 213 18.02 13.76 -6.18
C PHE A 213 19.28 14.57 -6.47
N SER A 214 20.41 13.95 -6.82
CA SER A 214 21.69 14.66 -6.99
C SER A 214 21.56 15.89 -7.89
N ASN A 215 21.01 15.74 -9.11
CA ASN A 215 20.84 16.86 -10.04
C ASN A 215 20.00 18.01 -9.48
N ARG A 216 19.00 17.71 -8.64
CA ARG A 216 18.10 18.71 -8.07
C ARG A 216 18.75 19.47 -6.92
N LEU A 217 19.60 18.79 -6.14
CA LEU A 217 20.30 19.41 -5.02
C LEU A 217 21.50 20.23 -5.49
N ASP A 218 22.16 19.81 -6.57
CA ASP A 218 23.26 20.56 -7.19
C ASP A 218 22.79 21.94 -7.67
N THR A 219 21.58 22.03 -8.25
CA THR A 219 20.99 23.31 -8.71
C THR A 219 20.59 24.29 -7.61
N LEU A 220 20.71 23.91 -6.33
CA LEU A 220 20.36 24.73 -5.16
C LEU A 220 21.59 25.24 -4.40
N LEU A 221 22.80 24.96 -4.90
CA LEU A 221 24.07 25.39 -4.34
C LEU A 221 24.73 26.55 -5.13
N ASP A 222 24.08 27.01 -6.20
CA ASP A 222 24.40 28.23 -6.97
C ASP A 222 23.51 29.42 -6.54
#